data_AF-A0A4D9DGR3-F1
#
_entry.id   AF-A0A4D9DGR3-F1
#
_cell.length_a   1.000
_cell.length_b   1.000
_cell.length_c   1.000
_cell.angle_alpha   90.00
_cell.angle_beta   90.00
_cell.angle_gamma   90.00
#
_symmetry.space_group_name_H-M   'P 1'
#
loop_
_entity.id
_entity.type
_entity.pdbx_description
1 polymer ?
#
loop_
_entity_poly.entity_id
_entity_poly.type
_entity_poly.pdbx_seq_one_letter_code
_entity_poly.pdbx_strand_id
1 'polypeptide(L)'
;MTTWASSVLVLAVAVAVTSTTHAFMPPAPQGTPSPAGPPDPTDAARRSGVTGAAPALVAPADLMRREAESPRTGGTAPATGGGKSGSADPAVTLKAMQKFAEKYCEISDTYFCSDLEITATVVKGLAKHKDELGAPLCPCRHYEDKAAEVQLAYWNCPCVPMRERKECHCMLFLTPETPFVGTEQKLPNEMLKDEGLGVK
;
A
#
# COMPACT_ATOMS: atom_id res chain seq x y z
N MET A 1 -84.51 34.36 -46.36
CA MET A 1 -83.53 35.46 -46.47
C MET A 1 -83.38 36.04 -45.07
N THR A 2 -82.20 35.83 -44.46
CA THR A 2 -81.60 36.51 -43.29
C THR A 2 -82.48 37.07 -42.16
N THR A 3 -82.38 36.45 -40.97
CA THR A 3 -82.82 37.00 -39.68
C THR A 3 -81.61 37.44 -38.86
N TRP A 4 -81.68 38.65 -38.31
CA TRP A 4 -80.73 39.28 -37.38
C TRP A 4 -81.48 39.67 -36.09
N ALA A 5 -80.68 40.05 -35.07
CA ALA A 5 -81.03 40.52 -33.71
C ALA A 5 -81.09 39.40 -32.66
N SER A 6 -80.09 39.23 -31.77
CA SER A 6 -79.59 40.10 -30.68
C SER A 6 -80.27 39.79 -29.33
N SER A 7 -79.48 39.34 -28.33
CA SER A 7 -79.56 39.68 -26.89
C SER A 7 -78.70 38.68 -26.08
N VAL A 8 -77.54 39.06 -25.52
CA VAL A 8 -77.26 39.66 -24.19
C VAL A 8 -77.43 38.71 -22.99
N LEU A 9 -76.33 38.59 -22.21
CA LEU A 9 -76.19 38.06 -20.83
C LEU A 9 -76.38 36.53 -20.66
N VAL A 10 -75.56 35.79 -19.90
CA VAL A 10 -75.30 35.93 -18.46
C VAL A 10 -73.97 35.24 -18.08
N LEU A 11 -73.23 35.94 -17.21
CA LEU A 11 -72.15 35.46 -16.34
C LEU A 11 -72.37 34.05 -15.75
N ALA A 12 -71.38 33.16 -15.84
CA ALA A 12 -71.24 32.08 -14.86
C ALA A 12 -69.80 31.60 -14.71
N VAL A 13 -69.18 32.07 -13.61
CA VAL A 13 -68.27 31.33 -12.71
C VAL A 13 -66.98 30.76 -13.31
N ALA A 14 -65.92 31.55 -13.21
CA ALA A 14 -64.56 31.05 -13.17
C ALA A 14 -64.31 30.33 -11.82
N VAL A 15 -64.32 29.00 -11.82
CA VAL A 15 -63.62 28.20 -10.79
C VAL A 15 -62.26 27.83 -11.36
N ALA A 16 -61.24 28.56 -10.93
CA ALA A 16 -59.85 28.21 -11.17
C ALA A 16 -59.52 26.93 -10.38
N VAL A 17 -59.61 25.77 -11.04
CA VAL A 17 -58.93 24.56 -10.57
C VAL A 17 -57.47 24.72 -10.99
N THR A 18 -56.66 25.23 -10.08
CA THR A 18 -55.20 25.17 -10.17
C THR A 18 -54.81 23.70 -10.10
N SER A 19 -54.68 23.07 -11.27
CA SER A 19 -54.12 21.73 -11.42
C SER A 19 -52.63 21.81 -11.10
N THR A 20 -52.30 21.61 -9.82
CA THR A 20 -50.93 21.40 -9.37
C THR A 20 -50.47 20.08 -9.97
N THR A 21 -49.79 20.15 -11.11
CA THR A 21 -49.01 19.04 -11.66
C THR A 21 -47.84 18.79 -10.72
N HIS A 22 -48.07 17.98 -9.67
CA HIS A 22 -46.98 17.36 -8.93
C HIS A 22 -46.22 16.46 -9.91
N ALA A 23 -45.04 16.92 -10.32
CA ALA A 23 -44.05 16.10 -10.99
C ALA A 23 -43.76 14.89 -10.10
N PHE A 24 -44.29 13.73 -10.50
CA PHE A 24 -44.01 12.45 -9.88
C PHE A 24 -42.57 12.09 -10.21
N MET A 25 -41.66 12.48 -9.31
CA MET A 25 -40.25 12.16 -9.39
C MET A 25 -40.10 10.67 -9.05
N PRO A 26 -39.54 9.83 -9.95
CA PRO A 26 -39.37 8.41 -9.66
C PRO A 26 -38.39 8.24 -8.49
N PRO A 27 -38.59 7.22 -7.63
CA PRO A 27 -37.67 6.92 -6.55
C PRO A 27 -36.28 6.58 -7.10
N ALA A 28 -35.24 7.07 -6.43
CA ALA A 28 -33.85 6.77 -6.74
C ALA A 28 -33.63 5.25 -6.84
N PRO A 29 -32.82 4.77 -7.80
CA PRO A 29 -32.48 3.36 -7.89
C PRO A 29 -31.76 2.94 -6.61
N GLN A 30 -32.36 2.00 -5.88
CA GLN A 30 -31.68 1.40 -4.73
C GLN A 30 -30.44 0.66 -5.26
N GLY A 31 -29.28 1.06 -4.74
CA GLY A 31 -28.00 0.47 -5.10
C GLY A 31 -28.06 -1.04 -4.95
N THR A 32 -27.71 -1.74 -6.02
CA THR A 32 -27.49 -3.18 -5.98
C THR A 32 -26.41 -3.49 -4.94
N PRO A 33 -26.57 -4.51 -4.09
CA PRO A 33 -25.48 -4.95 -3.22
C PRO A 33 -24.28 -5.33 -4.10
N SER A 34 -23.15 -4.71 -3.81
CA SER A 34 -21.85 -5.03 -4.40
C SER A 34 -21.62 -6.54 -4.25
N PRO A 35 -21.15 -7.25 -5.30
CA PRO A 35 -20.82 -8.66 -5.14
C PRO A 35 -19.79 -8.79 -4.02
N ALA A 36 -20.03 -9.75 -3.14
CA ALA A 36 -19.06 -10.19 -2.14
C ALA A 36 -17.70 -10.34 -2.84
N GLY A 37 -16.67 -9.71 -2.27
CA GLY A 37 -15.31 -9.83 -2.76
C GLY A 37 -14.89 -11.30 -2.85
N PRO A 38 -13.85 -11.60 -3.64
CA PRO A 38 -13.33 -12.96 -3.75
C PRO A 38 -13.02 -13.52 -2.35
N PRO A 39 -13.27 -14.82 -2.11
CA PRO A 39 -13.00 -15.43 -0.81
C PRO A 39 -11.53 -15.22 -0.43
N ASP A 40 -11.32 -14.89 0.84
CA ASP A 40 -10.01 -14.73 1.45
C ASP A 40 -9.14 -15.97 1.16
N PRO A 41 -7.95 -15.83 0.55
CA PRO A 41 -7.10 -16.98 0.19
C PRO A 41 -6.64 -17.79 1.40
N THR A 42 -6.82 -17.27 2.62
CA THR A 42 -6.47 -17.95 3.87
C THR A 42 -7.42 -19.11 4.21
N ASP A 43 -8.66 -19.15 3.69
CA ASP A 43 -9.60 -20.26 3.94
C ASP A 43 -9.31 -21.51 3.09
N ALA A 44 -8.86 -21.31 1.84
CA ALA A 44 -8.54 -22.41 0.92
C ALA A 44 -7.30 -23.22 1.35
N ALA A 45 -6.31 -22.55 1.95
CA ALA A 45 -5.08 -23.19 2.40
C ALA A 45 -5.28 -24.15 3.58
N ARG A 46 -6.39 -24.03 4.33
CA ARG A 46 -6.68 -24.88 5.49
C ARG A 46 -7.33 -26.22 5.13
N ARG A 47 -7.87 -26.37 3.91
CA ARG A 47 -8.66 -27.56 3.49
C ARG A 47 -7.93 -28.53 2.57
N SER A 48 -6.87 -28.11 1.88
CA SER A 48 -6.09 -29.00 1.02
C SER A 48 -4.77 -29.38 1.68
N GLY A 49 -4.79 -30.48 2.43
CA GLY A 49 -3.57 -31.19 2.83
C GLY A 49 -2.84 -31.76 1.62
N VAL A 50 -2.13 -30.89 0.88
CA VAL A 50 -1.26 -31.29 -0.24
C VAL A 50 0.15 -30.79 0.06
N THR A 51 0.98 -31.70 0.56
CA THR A 51 2.42 -31.51 0.68
C THR A 51 3.04 -31.67 -0.71
N GLY A 52 3.12 -30.58 -1.46
CA GLY A 52 3.86 -30.48 -2.71
C GLY A 52 4.92 -29.39 -2.57
N ALA A 53 6.15 -29.78 -2.25
CA ALA A 53 7.28 -28.88 -2.14
C ALA A 53 7.67 -28.31 -3.52
N ALA A 54 7.27 -27.07 -3.79
CA ALA A 54 7.95 -26.23 -4.77
C ALA A 54 9.24 -25.65 -4.12
N PRO A 55 10.34 -25.47 -4.87
CA PRO A 55 11.58 -24.97 -4.29
C PRO A 55 11.36 -23.54 -3.81
N ALA A 56 11.48 -23.34 -2.50
CA ALA A 56 11.38 -22.05 -1.86
C ALA A 56 12.46 -21.12 -2.42
N LEU A 57 12.06 -20.16 -3.26
CA LEU A 57 12.80 -18.92 -3.43
C LEU A 57 12.90 -18.30 -2.04
N VAL A 58 14.08 -18.39 -1.46
CA VAL A 58 14.42 -17.88 -0.14
C VAL A 58 13.97 -16.42 -0.07
N ALA A 59 13.04 -16.09 0.83
CA ALA A 59 12.53 -14.74 0.93
C ALA A 59 13.70 -13.78 1.24
N PRO A 60 13.78 -12.58 0.64
CA PRO A 60 14.88 -11.65 0.92
C PRO A 60 14.93 -11.18 2.38
N ALA A 61 13.86 -11.38 3.15
CA ALA A 61 13.89 -11.25 4.61
C ALA A 61 14.84 -12.27 5.28
N ASP A 62 14.98 -13.48 4.73
CA ASP A 62 15.94 -14.50 5.16
C ASP A 62 17.39 -14.19 4.74
N LEU A 63 17.61 -13.39 3.68
CA LEU A 63 18.96 -12.88 3.34
C LEU A 63 19.48 -11.96 4.45
N MET A 64 18.62 -11.07 4.96
CA MET A 64 18.96 -10.21 6.10
C MET A 64 19.18 -11.00 7.40
N ARG A 65 18.54 -12.16 7.54
CA ARG A 65 18.79 -13.09 8.67
C ARG A 65 20.13 -13.80 8.55
N ARG A 66 20.55 -14.18 7.34
CA ARG A 66 21.82 -14.88 7.08
C ARG A 66 23.05 -13.98 7.17
N GLU A 67 22.95 -12.70 6.81
CA GLU A 67 24.07 -11.76 7.00
C GLU A 67 24.30 -11.37 8.46
N ALA A 68 23.27 -11.47 9.32
CA ALA A 68 23.43 -11.40 10.77
C ALA A 68 24.01 -12.69 11.38
N GLU A 69 23.97 -13.81 10.65
CA GLU A 69 24.35 -15.16 11.08
C GLU A 69 25.48 -15.72 10.18
N SER A 70 26.54 -14.96 9.96
CA SER A 70 27.74 -15.47 9.28
C SER A 70 28.61 -16.28 10.26
N PRO A 71 29.15 -17.46 9.87
CA PRO A 71 29.64 -18.47 10.81
C PRO A 71 30.97 -18.05 11.46
N ARG A 72 30.96 -17.91 12.79
CA ARG A 72 32.19 -18.04 13.57
C ARG A 72 32.58 -19.51 13.56
N THR A 73 33.74 -19.79 12.99
CA THR A 73 34.38 -21.10 13.02
C THR A 73 34.73 -21.48 14.45
N GLY A 74 34.20 -22.63 14.89
CA GLY A 74 34.80 -23.55 15.86
C GLY A 74 34.97 -23.10 17.32
N GLY A 75 34.18 -23.67 18.22
CA GLY A 75 34.48 -23.69 19.66
C GLY A 75 33.27 -24.01 20.53
N THR A 76 33.29 -25.21 21.11
CA THR A 76 32.43 -25.81 22.16
C THR A 76 31.49 -24.90 22.96
N ALA A 77 30.25 -25.37 23.14
CA ALA A 77 29.21 -24.76 23.97
C ALA A 77 29.65 -24.46 25.42
N PRO A 78 29.01 -23.50 26.09
CA PRO A 78 27.90 -23.91 26.96
C PRO A 78 26.64 -23.06 26.83
N ALA A 79 25.53 -23.68 27.19
CA ALA A 79 24.21 -23.08 27.29
C ALA A 79 24.19 -21.97 28.36
N THR A 80 23.87 -20.73 27.98
CA THR A 80 23.10 -19.78 28.81
C THR A 80 22.52 -18.66 27.94
N GLY A 81 21.19 -18.57 27.90
CA GLY A 81 20.41 -17.34 28.07
C GLY A 81 20.60 -16.15 27.11
N GLY A 82 19.47 -15.72 26.54
CA GLY A 82 19.11 -14.30 26.56
C GLY A 82 19.25 -13.55 25.24
N GLY A 83 18.18 -13.59 24.45
CA GLY A 83 17.97 -12.62 23.38
C GLY A 83 17.97 -11.19 23.94
N LYS A 84 18.86 -10.35 23.41
CA LYS A 84 18.81 -8.90 23.46
C LYS A 84 19.12 -8.38 22.06
N SER A 85 18.10 -8.13 21.26
CA SER A 85 18.23 -7.27 20.07
C SER A 85 17.37 -6.05 20.33
N GLY A 86 17.91 -5.12 21.09
CA GLY A 86 17.19 -3.93 21.54
C GLY A 86 18.16 -2.82 21.89
N SER A 87 18.89 -2.34 20.87
CA SER A 87 19.46 -1.00 20.74
C SER A 87 20.40 -0.99 19.51
N ALA A 88 19.84 -1.08 18.30
CA ALA A 88 20.62 -0.74 17.11
C ALA A 88 20.63 0.79 16.98
N ASP A 89 21.80 1.35 16.75
CA ASP A 89 21.94 2.78 16.43
C ASP A 89 21.11 3.11 15.16
N PRO A 90 20.33 4.20 15.15
CA PRO A 90 19.43 4.51 14.04
C PRO A 90 20.17 4.65 12.70
N ALA A 91 21.44 5.08 12.71
CA ALA A 91 22.25 5.15 11.50
C ALA A 91 22.61 3.75 10.97
N VAL A 92 22.76 2.75 11.85
CA VAL A 92 23.00 1.36 11.47
C VAL A 92 21.76 0.77 10.79
N THR A 93 20.58 0.96 11.37
CA THR A 93 19.32 0.49 10.76
C THR A 93 19.06 1.15 9.42
N LEU A 94 19.30 2.46 9.31
CA LEU A 94 19.19 3.20 8.06
C LEU A 94 20.12 2.58 6.99
N LYS A 95 21.40 2.38 7.31
CA LYS A 95 22.37 1.75 6.39
C LYS A 95 21.95 0.34 5.97
N ALA A 96 21.38 -0.44 6.89
CA ALA A 96 20.85 -1.76 6.58
C ALA A 96 19.67 -1.66 5.59
N MET A 97 18.77 -0.69 5.77
CA MET A 97 17.62 -0.48 4.88
C MET A 97 18.02 0.05 3.51
N GLN A 98 19.04 0.90 3.43
CA GLN A 98 19.65 1.32 2.17
C GLN A 98 20.16 0.11 1.38
N LYS A 99 21.02 -0.73 2.00
CA LYS A 99 21.57 -1.93 1.36
C LYS A 99 20.48 -2.92 0.97
N PHE A 100 19.46 -3.07 1.80
CA PHE A 100 18.28 -3.88 1.48
C PHE A 100 17.59 -3.38 0.21
N ALA A 101 17.33 -2.07 0.09
CA ALA A 101 16.67 -1.51 -1.07
C ALA A 101 17.50 -1.70 -2.35
N GLU A 102 18.80 -1.39 -2.31
CA GLU A 102 19.72 -1.58 -3.44
C GLU A 102 19.76 -3.06 -3.86
N LYS A 103 19.91 -3.96 -2.88
CA LYS A 103 19.99 -5.39 -3.19
C LYS A 103 18.68 -5.93 -3.73
N TYR A 104 17.55 -5.45 -3.22
CA TYR A 104 16.24 -5.88 -3.69
C TYR A 104 16.01 -5.41 -5.13
N CYS A 105 16.38 -4.18 -5.48
CA CYS A 105 16.35 -3.68 -6.86
C CYS A 105 17.11 -4.60 -7.83
N GLU A 106 18.34 -5.01 -7.47
CA GLU A 106 19.15 -5.91 -8.30
C GLU A 106 18.45 -7.26 -8.55
N ILE A 107 17.85 -7.86 -7.52
CA ILE A 107 17.26 -9.21 -7.65
C ILE A 107 15.86 -9.19 -8.28
N SER A 108 15.10 -8.11 -8.10
CA SER A 108 13.75 -7.99 -8.68
C SER A 108 13.74 -7.34 -10.06
N ASP A 109 14.89 -6.95 -10.60
CA ASP A 109 15.02 -6.22 -11.86
C ASP A 109 14.09 -4.98 -11.88
N THR A 110 14.24 -4.17 -10.83
CA THR A 110 13.51 -2.92 -10.65
C THR A 110 14.49 -1.78 -10.39
N TYR A 111 14.02 -0.57 -10.56
CA TYR A 111 14.82 0.65 -10.42
C TYR A 111 14.17 1.59 -9.42
N PHE A 112 14.95 2.53 -8.90
CA PHE A 112 14.44 3.60 -8.07
C PHE A 112 13.63 4.60 -8.90
N CYS A 113 12.89 5.46 -8.20
CA CYS A 113 12.26 6.61 -8.85
C CYS A 113 13.33 7.52 -9.47
N SER A 114 12.99 8.18 -10.57
CA SER A 114 13.83 9.22 -11.19
C SER A 114 14.22 10.32 -10.20
N ASP A 115 13.36 10.56 -9.21
CA ASP A 115 13.66 11.41 -8.06
C ASP A 115 14.16 10.57 -6.87
N LEU A 116 15.45 10.72 -6.57
CA LEU A 116 16.09 10.01 -5.46
C LEU A 116 15.69 10.53 -4.07
N GLU A 117 15.09 11.72 -3.96
CA GLU A 117 14.59 12.24 -2.68
C GLU A 117 13.38 11.43 -2.18
N ILE A 118 12.52 10.99 -3.11
CA ILE A 118 11.41 10.07 -2.83
C ILE A 118 11.98 8.76 -2.28
N THR A 119 12.98 8.21 -2.97
CA THR A 119 13.66 6.98 -2.58
C THR A 119 14.26 7.10 -1.18
N ALA A 120 14.98 8.19 -0.90
CA ALA A 120 15.58 8.46 0.41
C ALA A 120 14.54 8.56 1.52
N THR A 121 13.43 9.28 1.29
CA THR A 121 12.35 9.45 2.27
C THR A 121 11.69 8.12 2.62
N VAL A 122 11.45 7.25 1.62
CA VAL A 122 10.87 5.92 1.85
C VAL A 122 11.84 5.04 2.63
N VAL A 123 13.14 5.04 2.29
CA VAL A 123 14.16 4.26 3.02
C VAL A 123 14.27 4.72 4.48
N LYS A 124 14.25 6.04 4.75
CA LYS A 124 14.21 6.59 6.10
C LYS A 124 12.96 6.14 6.86
N GLY A 125 11.79 6.16 6.22
CA GLY A 125 10.54 5.69 6.82
C GLY A 125 10.55 4.20 7.16
N LEU A 126 11.09 3.36 6.28
CA LEU A 126 11.27 1.92 6.51
C LEU A 126 12.22 1.66 7.69
N ALA A 127 13.33 2.39 7.76
CA ALA A 127 14.28 2.30 8.87
C ALA A 127 13.63 2.68 10.20
N LYS A 128 12.89 3.79 10.22
CA LYS A 128 12.15 4.23 11.41
C LYS A 128 11.16 3.18 11.91
N HIS A 129 10.33 2.61 11.02
CA HIS A 129 9.41 1.54 11.42
C HIS A 129 10.15 0.28 11.87
N LYS A 130 11.31 -0.03 11.29
CA LYS A 130 12.13 -1.15 11.75
C LYS A 130 12.69 -0.94 13.16
N ASP A 131 13.10 0.29 13.51
CA ASP A 131 13.57 0.62 14.85
C ASP A 131 12.42 0.64 15.88
N GLU A 132 11.27 1.20 15.52
CA GLU A 132 10.11 1.36 16.42
C GLU A 132 9.30 0.07 16.60
N LEU A 133 9.08 -0.69 15.52
CA LEU A 133 8.18 -1.85 15.48
C LEU A 133 8.92 -3.19 15.34
N GLY A 134 10.23 -3.16 15.10
CA GLY A 134 11.06 -4.34 14.83
C GLY A 134 11.02 -4.85 13.38
N ALA A 135 10.09 -4.35 12.55
CA ALA A 135 9.92 -4.73 11.15
C ALA A 135 9.71 -3.50 10.24
N PRO A 136 10.20 -3.54 8.99
CA PRO A 136 10.11 -2.41 8.07
C PRO A 136 8.71 -2.32 7.45
N LEU A 137 7.73 -1.88 8.24
CA LEU A 137 6.36 -1.66 7.78
C LEU A 137 6.31 -0.55 6.72
N CYS A 138 5.54 -0.74 5.64
CA CYS A 138 5.45 0.22 4.55
C CYS A 138 5.04 1.64 5.04
N PRO A 139 5.85 2.69 4.81
CA PRO A 139 5.62 4.02 5.40
C PRO A 139 4.57 4.86 4.67
N CYS A 140 4.22 4.50 3.42
CA CYS A 140 3.27 5.26 2.60
C CYS A 140 1.81 4.83 2.79
N ARG A 141 1.49 4.15 3.90
CA ARG A 141 0.11 3.78 4.24
C ARG A 141 -0.23 4.23 5.65
N HIS A 142 -1.52 4.47 5.86
CA HIS A 142 -2.08 4.63 7.19
C HIS A 142 -2.49 3.28 7.76
N TYR A 143 -2.29 3.08 9.07
CA TYR A 143 -2.67 1.88 9.80
C TYR A 143 -3.30 2.30 11.12
N GLU A 144 -4.41 1.66 11.48
CA GLU A 144 -5.07 1.85 12.78
C GLU A 144 -4.23 1.22 13.90
N ASP A 145 -3.75 -0.01 13.69
CA ASP A 145 -2.86 -0.74 14.59
C ASP A 145 -1.62 -1.24 13.85
N LYS A 146 -0.53 -0.49 13.96
CA LYS A 146 0.76 -0.85 13.36
C LYS A 146 1.33 -2.15 13.90
N ALA A 147 1.11 -2.47 15.18
CA ALA A 147 1.68 -3.65 15.81
C ALA A 147 1.01 -4.92 15.28
N ALA A 148 -0.32 -4.91 15.14
CA ALA A 148 -1.07 -6.01 14.53
C ALA A 148 -0.65 -6.27 13.07
N GLU A 149 -0.50 -5.22 12.28
CA GLU A 149 -0.09 -5.32 10.86
C GLU A 149 1.33 -5.87 10.69
N VAL A 150 2.25 -5.51 11.60
CA VAL A 150 3.60 -6.08 11.62
C VAL A 150 3.57 -7.59 11.87
N GLN A 151 2.67 -8.08 12.73
CA GLN A 151 2.50 -9.52 12.98
C GLN A 151 1.91 -10.25 11.76
N LEU A 152 0.96 -9.64 11.05
CA LEU A 152 0.39 -10.19 9.82
C LEU A 152 1.39 -10.20 8.66
N ALA A 153 2.38 -9.31 8.70
CA ALA A 153 3.48 -9.20 7.73
C ALA A 153 3.06 -8.97 6.27
N TYR A 154 1.80 -8.64 6.00
CA TYR A 154 1.30 -8.35 4.67
C TYR A 154 1.99 -7.10 4.07
N TRP A 155 2.15 -6.07 4.91
CA TRP A 155 2.74 -4.77 4.55
C TRP A 155 4.19 -4.60 5.01
N ASN A 156 4.82 -5.63 5.57
CA ASN A 156 6.25 -5.62 5.87
C ASN A 156 7.02 -5.63 4.55
N CYS A 157 7.96 -4.70 4.38
CA CYS A 157 8.72 -4.57 3.14
C CYS A 157 9.68 -5.76 2.95
N PRO A 158 9.70 -6.44 1.78
CA PRO A 158 8.86 -6.20 0.60
C PRO A 158 7.44 -6.77 0.77
N CYS A 159 6.43 -5.91 0.62
CA CYS A 159 5.03 -6.25 0.87
C CYS A 159 4.49 -7.28 -0.15
N VAL A 160 3.35 -7.89 0.15
CA VAL A 160 2.71 -8.91 -0.71
C VAL A 160 2.54 -8.42 -2.16
N PRO A 161 1.96 -7.22 -2.44
CA PRO A 161 1.84 -6.72 -3.81
C PRO A 161 3.17 -6.59 -4.56
N MET A 162 4.24 -6.21 -3.85
CA MET A 162 5.57 -6.10 -4.45
C MET A 162 6.14 -7.48 -4.80
N ARG A 163 5.95 -8.48 -3.93
CA ARG A 163 6.47 -9.84 -4.14
C ARG A 163 5.74 -10.59 -5.25
N GLU A 164 4.42 -10.42 -5.33
CA GLU A 164 3.59 -11.17 -6.27
C GLU A 164 3.49 -10.51 -7.65
N ARG A 165 3.45 -9.17 -7.70
CA ARG A 165 3.13 -8.42 -8.92
C ARG A 165 4.11 -7.29 -9.25
N LYS A 166 5.17 -7.10 -8.45
CA LYS A 166 6.10 -5.95 -8.56
C LYS A 166 5.39 -4.58 -8.49
N GLU A 167 4.31 -4.50 -7.73
CA GLU A 167 3.57 -3.25 -7.49
C GLU A 167 4.04 -2.59 -6.20
N CYS A 168 4.81 -1.49 -6.30
CA CYS A 168 5.29 -0.72 -5.17
C CYS A 168 4.60 0.65 -5.08
N HIS A 169 3.64 0.81 -4.16
CA HIS A 169 2.96 2.09 -3.94
C HIS A 169 3.91 3.23 -3.53
N CYS A 170 4.99 2.88 -2.83
CA CYS A 170 5.98 3.86 -2.36
C CYS A 170 6.87 4.42 -3.48
N MET A 171 6.77 3.89 -4.71
CA MET A 171 7.69 4.19 -5.81
C MET A 171 9.16 3.88 -5.50
N LEU A 172 9.40 2.94 -4.58
CA LEU A 172 10.76 2.48 -4.25
C LEU A 172 11.26 1.43 -5.24
N PHE A 173 10.38 0.54 -5.71
CA PHE A 173 10.73 -0.51 -6.65
C PHE A 173 9.83 -0.38 -7.88
N LEU A 174 10.37 0.19 -8.94
CA LEU A 174 9.65 0.49 -10.17
C LEU A 174 10.14 -0.40 -11.32
N THR A 175 9.21 -0.88 -12.14
CA THR A 175 9.54 -1.58 -13.37
C THR A 175 9.96 -0.57 -14.46
N PRO A 176 10.80 -0.98 -15.43
CA PRO A 176 11.32 -0.10 -16.48
C PRO A 176 10.23 0.50 -17.39
N GLU A 177 9.00 -0.04 -17.34
CA GLU A 177 7.87 0.44 -18.14
C GLU A 177 7.12 1.61 -17.47
N THR A 178 7.39 1.91 -16.20
CA THR A 178 6.70 2.97 -15.48
C THR A 178 7.27 4.36 -15.81
N PRO A 179 6.44 5.42 -15.90
CA PRO A 179 6.88 6.73 -16.37
C PRO A 179 7.80 7.48 -15.40
N PHE A 180 7.82 7.08 -14.13
CA PHE A 180 8.64 7.71 -13.07
C PHE A 180 9.89 6.90 -12.73
N VAL A 181 10.20 5.87 -13.54
CA VAL A 181 11.37 5.03 -13.33
C VAL A 181 12.65 5.80 -13.63
N GLY A 182 13.61 5.71 -12.73
CA GLY A 182 14.98 6.17 -12.97
C GLY A 182 15.84 5.07 -13.59
N THR A 183 17.11 5.37 -13.78
CA THR A 183 18.13 4.38 -14.22
C THR A 183 18.91 3.78 -13.05
N GLU A 184 18.76 4.36 -11.86
CA GLU A 184 19.59 4.06 -10.71
C GLU A 184 19.02 2.88 -9.89
N GLN A 185 19.93 2.00 -9.47
CA GLN A 185 19.68 0.96 -8.47
C GLN A 185 20.52 1.18 -7.19
N LYS A 186 21.26 2.29 -7.13
CA LYS A 186 22.10 2.67 -6.00
C LYS A 186 21.63 3.99 -5.42
N LEU A 187 21.60 4.08 -4.10
CA LEU A 187 21.20 5.30 -3.40
C LEU A 187 22.46 5.94 -2.81
N PRO A 188 22.91 7.11 -3.30
CA PRO A 188 24.09 7.76 -2.76
C PRO A 188 23.90 8.12 -1.28
N ASN A 189 24.96 7.92 -0.49
CA ASN A 189 24.94 8.14 0.97
C ASN A 189 24.56 9.58 1.36
N GLU A 190 24.77 10.55 0.47
CA GLU A 190 24.50 11.96 0.68
C GLU A 190 23.00 12.24 0.80
N MET A 191 22.17 11.55 0.01
CA MET A 191 20.70 11.67 0.05
C MET A 191 20.08 11.19 1.36
N LEU A 192 20.85 10.42 2.14
CA LEU A 192 20.41 9.84 3.40
C LEU A 192 20.85 10.66 4.62
N LYS A 193 21.77 11.62 4.47
CA LYS A 193 22.17 12.50 5.56
C LYS A 193 21.05 13.48 5.86
N ASP A 194 20.81 13.79 7.13
CA ASP A 194 19.88 14.82 7.57
C ASP A 194 20.51 16.21 7.49
N GLU A 195 21.21 16.49 6.38
CA GLU A 195 21.55 17.87 6.02
C GLU A 195 20.21 18.49 5.61
N GLY A 196 19.57 19.15 6.59
CA GLY A 196 18.20 19.61 6.53
C GLY A 196 17.82 20.10 5.15
N LEU A 197 16.78 19.50 4.58
CA LEU A 197 16.12 19.94 3.37
C LEU A 197 15.98 21.46 3.43
N GLY A 198 16.93 22.14 2.80
CA GLY A 198 16.98 23.56 2.61
C GLY A 198 15.93 23.90 1.58
N VAL A 199 14.67 23.84 2.01
CA VAL A 199 13.58 24.56 1.38
C VAL A 199 13.91 26.04 1.59
N LYS A 200 14.69 26.58 0.67
CA LYS A 200 14.84 28.02 0.47
C LYS A 200 13.53 28.60 -0.02
#